data_AF-A0AAV1KPI6-F1
#
_entry.id   AF-A0AAV1KPI6-F1
#
_cell.length_a   1.000
_cell.length_b   1.000
_cell.length_c   1.000
_cell.angle_alpha   90.00
_cell.angle_beta   90.00
_cell.angle_gamma   90.00
#
_symmetry.space_group_name_H-M   'P 1'
#
loop_
_entity.id
_entity.type
_entity.pdbx_description
1 polymer ?
#
loop_
_entity_poly.entity_id
_entity_poly.type
_entity_poly.pdbx_seq_one_letter_code
_entity_poly.pdbx_strand_id
1 'polypeptide(L)'
;MQDLWKLGIGWDEQLPTNVTKRWLNYVDDLPRLTEIKIDRHMLLPEQTECELVAFCDASSCGYASCVYVISRNDRGQTKVRLVTAKA
;
A
#
# COMPACT_ATOMS: atom_id res chain seq x y z
N MET A 1 6.36 3.84 -12.88
CA MET A 1 5.46 4.29 -13.97
C MET A 1 5.55 5.78 -14.25
N GLN A 2 5.48 6.68 -13.25
CA GLN A 2 5.64 8.12 -13.51
C GLN A 2 6.94 8.49 -14.26
N ASP A 3 8.04 7.79 -13.99
CA ASP A 3 9.30 8.00 -14.73
C ASP A 3 9.17 7.71 -16.23
N LEU A 4 8.34 6.75 -16.64
CA LEU A 4 8.10 6.44 -18.06
C LEU A 4 7.34 7.58 -18.75
N TRP A 5 6.36 8.16 -18.07
CA TRP A 5 5.66 9.34 -18.58
C TRP A 5 6.59 10.55 -18.74
N LYS A 6 7.51 10.76 -17.78
CA LYS A 6 8.51 11.83 -17.88
C LYS A 6 9.51 11.62 -19.01
N LEU A 7 9.78 10.37 -19.38
CA LEU A 7 10.64 10.02 -20.50
C LEU A 7 9.93 10.19 -21.86
N GLY A 8 8.62 10.42 -21.88
CA GLY A 8 7.86 10.66 -23.11
C GLY A 8 7.79 9.44 -24.05
N ILE A 9 7.98 8.24 -23.51
CA ILE A 9 8.07 7.00 -24.28
C ILE A 9 6.67 6.58 -24.74
N GLY A 10 6.57 6.20 -26.02
CA GLY A 10 5.33 5.69 -26.61
C GLY A 10 4.92 4.32 -26.04
N TRP A 11 3.65 3.94 -26.24
CA TRP A 11 3.11 2.66 -25.72
C TRP A 11 3.80 1.42 -26.30
N ASP A 12 4.21 1.49 -27.57
CA ASP A 12 4.84 0.38 -28.31
C ASP A 12 6.38 0.51 -28.38
N GLU A 13 6.94 1.54 -27.77
CA GLU A 13 8.38 1.76 -27.77
C GLU A 13 9.08 0.88 -26.73
N GLN A 14 10.30 0.45 -27.08
CA GLN A 14 11.07 -0.41 -26.21
C GLN A 14 11.48 0.33 -24.93
N LEU A 15 11.14 -0.25 -23.78
CA LEU A 15 11.50 0.32 -22.48
C LEU A 15 13.03 0.31 -22.28
N PRO A 16 13.60 1.41 -21.76
CA PRO A 16 15.01 1.47 -21.39
C PRO A 16 15.38 0.34 -20.42
N THR A 17 16.52 -0.30 -20.66
CA THR A 17 16.96 -1.50 -19.93
C THR A 17 16.99 -1.31 -18.41
N ASN A 18 17.34 -0.10 -17.94
CA ASN A 18 17.34 0.23 -16.52
C ASN A 18 15.93 0.19 -15.90
N VAL A 19 14.90 0.66 -16.63
CA VAL A 19 13.52 0.66 -16.15
C VAL A 19 12.96 -0.76 -16.12
N THR A 20 13.20 -1.54 -17.17
CA THR A 20 12.79 -2.95 -17.26
C THR A 20 13.40 -3.77 -16.12
N LYS A 21 14.71 -3.63 -15.88
CA LYS A 21 15.39 -4.31 -14.76
C LYS A 21 14.77 -3.93 -13.41
N ARG A 22 14.53 -2.64 -13.16
CA ARG A 22 13.92 -2.17 -11.91
C ARG A 22 12.50 -2.72 -11.73
N TRP A 23 11.72 -2.78 -12.81
CA TRP A 23 10.37 -3.37 -12.77
C TRP A 23 10.40 -4.86 -12.47
N LEU A 24 11.26 -5.62 -13.14
CA LEU A 24 11.39 -7.06 -12.89
C LEU A 24 11.81 -7.33 -11.45
N ASN A 25 12.79 -6.60 -10.92
CA ASN A 25 13.17 -6.73 -9.51
C ASN A 25 12.00 -6.44 -8.57
N TYR A 26 11.20 -5.41 -8.85
CA TYR A 26 10.02 -5.09 -8.05
C TYR A 26 8.99 -6.24 -8.05
N VAL A 27 8.73 -6.84 -9.22
CA VAL A 27 7.84 -8.00 -9.33
C VAL A 27 8.40 -9.20 -8.57
N ASP A 28 9.70 -9.45 -8.67
CA ASP A 28 10.39 -10.54 -7.97
C ASP A 28 10.37 -10.35 -6.44
N ASP A 29 10.33 -9.10 -5.96
CA ASP A 29 10.22 -8.77 -4.54
C ASP A 29 8.78 -8.89 -4.00
N LEU A 30 7.73 -8.91 -4.85
CA LEU A 30 6.33 -8.96 -4.39
C LEU A 30 6.00 -10.16 -3.49
N PRO A 31 6.46 -11.39 -3.76
CA PRO A 31 6.23 -12.52 -2.86
C PRO A 31 6.76 -12.29 -1.44
N ARG A 32 7.79 -11.47 -1.27
CA ARG A 32 8.39 -11.16 0.03
C ARG A 32 7.48 -10.32 0.92
N LEU A 33 6.41 -9.71 0.37
CA LEU A 33 5.37 -9.06 1.16
C LEU A 33 4.71 -10.03 2.15
N THR A 34 4.72 -11.34 1.87
CA THR A 34 4.21 -12.38 2.78
C THR A 34 5.06 -12.53 4.05
N GLU A 35 6.31 -12.06 4.05
CA GLU A 35 7.21 -12.09 5.20
C GLU A 35 6.96 -10.93 6.17
N ILE A 36 6.20 -9.91 5.75
CA ILE A 36 5.88 -8.75 6.58
C ILE A 36 4.99 -9.20 7.75
N LYS A 37 5.50 -9.01 8.98
CA LYS A 37 4.74 -9.25 10.21
C LYS A 37 4.11 -7.95 10.69
N ILE A 38 2.79 -7.98 10.84
CA ILE A 38 2.02 -6.85 11.38
C ILE A 38 1.69 -7.14 12.85
N ASP A 39 1.99 -6.20 13.73
CA ASP A 39 1.66 -6.31 15.15
C ASP A 39 0.16 -6.48 15.35
N ARG A 40 -0.26 -7.50 16.10
CA ARG A 40 -1.69 -7.72 16.42
C ARG A 40 -2.27 -6.61 17.30
N HIS A 41 -1.46 -5.95 18.13
CA HIS A 41 -1.92 -4.82 18.93
C HIS A 41 -1.89 -3.53 18.11
N MET A 42 -3.04 -3.23 17.50
CA MET A 42 -3.15 -2.17 16.51
C MET A 42 -3.29 -0.78 17.13
N LEU A 43 -3.86 -0.69 18.33
CA LEU A 43 -4.20 0.59 18.96
C LEU A 43 -3.05 1.14 19.83
N LEU A 44 -3.18 2.40 20.23
CA LEU A 44 -2.31 3.05 21.22
C LEU A 44 -2.78 2.74 22.64
N PRO A 45 -1.89 2.51 23.61
CA PRO A 45 -2.28 2.55 25.01
C PRO A 45 -3.00 3.88 25.33
N GLU A 46 -4.06 3.81 26.14
CA GLU A 46 -4.85 4.99 26.53
C GLU A 46 -5.44 5.76 25.31
N GLN A 47 -5.77 5.07 24.22
CA GLN A 47 -6.44 5.73 23.10
C GLN A 47 -7.79 6.31 23.53
N THR A 48 -8.04 7.55 23.14
CA THR A 48 -9.30 8.27 23.39
C THR A 48 -10.16 8.37 22.14
N GLU A 49 -9.53 8.29 20.97
CA GLU A 49 -10.22 8.27 19.68
C GLU A 49 -9.75 7.10 18.82
N CYS A 50 -10.68 6.56 18.04
CA CYS A 50 -10.41 5.49 17.10
C CYS A 50 -11.28 5.66 15.84
N GLU A 51 -10.65 5.65 14.68
CA GLU A 51 -11.30 5.74 13.37
C GLU A 51 -10.93 4.52 12.52
N LEU A 52 -11.91 3.98 11.80
CA LEU A 52 -11.66 3.01 10.73
C LEU A 52 -11.77 3.73 9.39
N VAL A 53 -10.72 3.63 8.59
CA VAL A 53 -10.66 4.22 7.26
C VAL A 53 -10.51 3.09 6.25
N ALA A 54 -11.56 2.90 5.45
CA ALA A 54 -11.57 1.92 4.38
C ALA A 54 -11.31 2.60 3.04
N PHE A 55 -10.37 2.06 2.28
CA PHE A 55 -10.18 2.38 0.87
C PHE A 55 -10.65 1.18 0.05
N CYS A 56 -11.34 1.46 -1.04
CA CYS A 56 -11.81 0.44 -1.96
C CYS A 56 -11.68 0.97 -3.39
N ASP A 57 -11.20 0.11 -4.28
CA ASP A 57 -11.22 0.33 -5.72
C ASP A 57 -11.89 -0.88 -6.36
N ALA A 58 -12.81 -0.66 -7.28
CA ALA A 58 -13.58 -1.71 -7.91
C ALA A 58 -13.76 -1.42 -9.38
N SER A 59 -13.65 -2.49 -10.18
CA SER A 59 -13.92 -2.51 -11.60
C SER A 59 -14.91 -3.62 -11.93
N SER A 60 -15.35 -3.68 -13.17
CA SER A 60 -16.17 -4.80 -13.66
C SER A 60 -15.47 -6.16 -13.56
N CYS A 61 -14.13 -6.18 -13.48
CA CYS A 61 -13.33 -7.40 -13.49
C CYS A 61 -12.84 -7.84 -12.10
N GLY A 62 -13.07 -7.05 -11.05
CA GLY A 62 -12.61 -7.35 -9.69
C GLY A 62 -12.64 -6.13 -8.78
N TYR A 63 -12.41 -6.37 -7.49
CA TYR A 63 -12.38 -5.33 -6.46
C TYR A 63 -11.20 -5.55 -5.51
N ALA A 64 -10.64 -4.45 -5.00
CA ALA A 64 -9.64 -4.47 -3.97
C ALA A 64 -10.02 -3.46 -2.88
N SER A 65 -9.77 -3.84 -1.62
CA SER A 65 -10.05 -3.01 -0.46
C SER A 65 -8.98 -3.19 0.60
N CYS A 66 -8.74 -2.14 1.38
CA CYS A 66 -7.91 -2.17 2.56
C CYS A 66 -8.51 -1.30 3.66
N VAL A 67 -8.39 -1.75 4.90
CA VAL A 67 -8.95 -1.07 6.06
C VAL A 67 -7.81 -0.75 7.01
N TYR A 68 -7.72 0.52 7.39
CA TYR A 68 -6.80 1.02 8.39
C TYR A 68 -7.55 1.40 9.65
N VAL A 69 -6.89 1.24 10.79
CA VAL A 69 -7.30 1.85 12.05
C VAL A 69 -6.37 2.99 12.39
N ILE A 70 -6.95 4.11 12.80
CA ILE A 70 -6.24 5.28 13.31
C ILE A 70 -6.65 5.43 14.77
N SER A 71 -5.70 5.27 15.69
CA SER A 71 -5.93 5.53 17.11
C SER A 71 -5.19 6.79 17.53
N ARG A 72 -5.85 7.64 18.33
CA ARG A 72 -5.25 8.84 18.94
C ARG A 72 -5.42 8.82 20.46
N ASN A 73 -4.53 9.50 21.17
CA ASN A 73 -4.66 9.71 22.61
C ASN A 73 -4.52 11.19 22.98
N ASP A 74 -4.86 11.51 24.23
CA ASP A 74 -4.81 12.88 24.76
C ASP A 74 -3.39 13.42 24.92
N ARG A 75 -2.37 12.56 24.73
CA ARG A 75 -0.95 12.96 24.67
C ARG A 75 -0.56 13.45 23.27
N GLY A 76 -1.50 13.52 22.33
CA GLY A 76 -1.29 13.94 20.96
C GLY A 76 -0.63 12.87 20.07
N GLN A 77 -0.52 11.62 20.53
CA GLN A 77 0.05 10.54 19.72
C GLN A 77 -0.99 10.01 18.75
N THR A 78 -0.56 9.71 17.53
CA THR A 78 -1.38 9.05 16.50
C THR A 78 -0.68 7.79 16.01
N LYS A 79 -1.42 6.69 15.91
CA LYS A 79 -0.93 5.42 15.37
C LYS A 79 -1.88 4.95 14.29
N VAL A 80 -1.31 4.62 13.13
CA VAL A 80 -2.04 4.05 12.00
C VAL A 80 -1.56 2.62 11.76
N ARG A 81 -2.49 1.69 11.60
CA ARG A 81 -2.20 0.27 11.32
C ARG A 81 -3.16 -0.29 10.29
N LEU A 82 -2.64 -1.12 9.38
CA LEU A 82 -3.45 -1.93 8.49
C LEU A 82 -4.13 -3.02 9.32
N VAL A 83 -5.46 -3.08 9.23
CA VAL A 83 -6.27 -4.12 9.89
C VAL A 83 -6.39 -5.32 8.97
N THR A 84 -6.79 -5.08 7.72
CA THR A 84 -6.99 -6.13 6.72
C THR A 84 -6.97 -5.54 5.31
N ALA A 85 -6.70 -6.39 4.32
CA ALA A 85 -6.85 -6.08 2.92
C ALA A 85 -7.34 -7.31 2.16
N LYS A 86 -8.11 -7.09 1.09
CA LYS A 86 -8.61 -8.12 0.20
C LYS A 86 -8.67 -7.58 -1.22
N ALA A 87 -8.18 -8.35 -2.19
CA ALA A 87 -8.23 -8.08 -3.62
C ALA A 87 -8.66 -9.35 -4.38
#